data_AF-A0A3A5UTE8-F1
#
_entry.id   AF-A0A3A5UTE8-F1
#
_cell.length_a   1.000
_cell.length_b   1.000
_cell.length_c   1.000
_cell.angle_alpha   90.00
_cell.angle_beta   90.00
_cell.angle_gamma   90.00
#
_symmetry.space_group_name_H-M   'P 1'
#
loop_
_entity.id
_entity.type
_entity.pdbx_description
1 polymer ?
#
loop_
_entity_poly.entity_id
_entity_poly.type
_entity_poly.pdbx_seq_one_letter_code
_entity_poly.pdbx_strand_id
1 'polypeptide(L)'
;MKKALAQNPNLLRTLMGLSITLILLLSYAVYGATVSPSYYLYTTDAEETDHVIDEPTRIYQESSNTTTWAWDVPANGSNLTWVYLVASDLSDNSKVRLINAAGLYSHRLLGIESDQAFSCAEQCQKNSTHEVNSNGESVRINALTSYDPARRNNGTVYGDNIADATVKARELIEYNHVPSTIRIEIIEVGERLTSPDITLITVNEEFDTIAVFSVDAGTEFLWALAAVIGCFSMVLIPSFTVYFAAKAKEKKDRVKLEKSEQQVVESLEKS
;
A
#
# COMPACT_ATOMS: atom_id res chain seq x y z
N MET A 1 35.70 -8.44 38.85
CA MET A 1 34.23 -8.31 38.69
C MET A 1 33.51 -9.64 38.47
N LYS A 2 33.98 -10.76 39.04
CA LYS A 2 33.43 -12.13 38.83
C LYS A 2 32.31 -12.54 39.80
N LYS A 3 31.95 -11.66 40.75
CA LYS A 3 31.06 -11.97 41.88
C LYS A 3 29.67 -11.33 41.81
N ALA A 4 29.42 -10.42 40.86
CA ALA A 4 28.16 -9.66 40.80
C ALA A 4 27.01 -10.39 40.08
N LEU A 5 27.29 -11.40 39.25
CA LEU A 5 26.28 -12.13 38.47
C LEU A 5 25.88 -13.48 39.07
N ALA A 6 26.56 -13.96 40.11
CA ALA A 6 26.38 -15.31 40.64
C ALA A 6 25.37 -15.43 41.80
N GLN A 7 24.80 -14.34 42.33
CA GLN A 7 24.01 -14.40 43.57
C GLN A 7 22.83 -13.42 43.63
N ASN A 8 21.97 -13.38 42.62
CA ASN A 8 20.65 -12.77 42.86
C ASN A 8 19.52 -13.60 42.23
N PRO A 9 19.03 -14.66 42.91
CA PRO A 9 17.87 -15.44 42.48
C PRO A 9 16.60 -14.58 42.30
N ASN A 10 16.57 -13.39 42.92
CA ASN A 10 15.54 -12.38 42.67
C ASN A 10 15.61 -11.76 41.27
N LEU A 11 16.78 -11.69 40.62
CA LEU A 11 16.91 -11.10 39.28
C LEU A 11 16.26 -11.98 38.22
N LEU A 12 16.46 -13.31 38.28
CA LEU A 12 15.85 -14.24 37.33
C LEU A 12 14.33 -14.34 37.55
N ARG A 13 13.88 -14.29 38.81
CA ARG A 13 12.46 -14.26 39.18
C ARG A 13 11.76 -12.97 38.75
N THR A 14 12.42 -11.82 38.89
CA THR A 14 11.88 -10.52 38.45
C THR A 14 11.85 -10.42 36.94
N LEU A 15 12.88 -10.89 36.23
CA LEU A 15 12.91 -10.91 34.76
C LEU A 15 11.80 -11.81 34.20
N MET A 16 11.61 -13.01 34.77
CA MET A 16 10.54 -13.93 34.37
C MET A 16 9.14 -13.35 34.69
N GLY A 17 8.98 -12.70 35.84
CA GLY A 17 7.72 -12.04 36.22
C GLY A 17 7.38 -10.83 35.33
N LEU A 18 8.37 -10.02 34.97
CA LEU A 18 8.21 -8.90 34.02
C LEU A 18 7.84 -9.41 32.62
N SER A 19 8.46 -10.50 32.15
CA SER A 19 8.10 -11.09 30.86
C SER A 19 6.66 -11.58 30.81
N ILE A 20 6.20 -12.29 31.85
CA ILE A 20 4.83 -12.82 31.89
C ILE A 20 3.81 -11.69 31.98
N THR A 21 4.07 -10.67 32.80
CA THR A 21 3.18 -9.50 32.90
C THR A 21 3.11 -8.71 31.59
N LEU A 22 4.25 -8.56 30.89
CA LEU A 22 4.28 -7.95 29.56
C LEU A 22 3.46 -8.76 28.55
N ILE A 23 3.58 -10.09 28.54
CA ILE A 23 2.80 -10.96 27.67
C ILE A 23 1.30 -10.80 27.95
N LEU A 24 0.88 -10.81 29.23
CA LEU A 24 -0.53 -10.65 29.58
C LEU A 24 -1.08 -9.27 29.19
N LEU A 25 -0.30 -8.20 29.39
CA LEU A 25 -0.68 -6.85 28.97
C LEU A 25 -0.80 -6.74 27.45
N LEU A 26 0.15 -7.30 26.69
CA LEU A 26 0.10 -7.32 25.23
C LEU A 26 -1.09 -8.13 24.73
N SER A 27 -1.33 -9.32 25.29
CA SER A 27 -2.50 -10.13 24.94
C SER A 27 -3.81 -9.41 25.23
N TYR A 28 -3.92 -8.68 26.35
CA TYR A 28 -5.09 -7.87 26.66
C TYR A 28 -5.25 -6.68 25.70
N ALA A 29 -4.15 -6.02 25.32
CA ALA A 29 -4.19 -4.92 24.34
C ALA A 29 -4.64 -5.41 22.96
N VAL A 30 -4.13 -6.57 22.51
CA VAL A 30 -4.54 -7.21 21.24
C VAL A 30 -6.01 -7.62 21.31
N TYR A 31 -6.46 -8.22 22.42
CA TYR A 31 -7.86 -8.59 22.62
C TYR A 31 -8.79 -7.36 22.64
N GLY A 32 -8.38 -6.26 23.27
CA GLY A 32 -9.13 -5.00 23.26
C GLY A 32 -9.30 -4.43 21.86
N ALA A 33 -8.24 -4.49 21.04
CA ALA A 33 -8.28 -4.04 19.65
C ALA A 33 -9.18 -4.91 18.74
N THR A 34 -9.35 -6.19 19.06
CA THR A 34 -10.17 -7.13 18.26
C THR A 34 -11.64 -7.21 18.67
N VAL A 35 -11.99 -6.87 19.92
CA VAL A 35 -13.38 -6.97 20.41
C VAL A 35 -14.23 -5.75 20.08
N SER A 36 -13.64 -4.55 20.02
CA SER A 36 -14.32 -3.33 19.59
C SER A 36 -13.53 -2.63 18.47
N PRO A 37 -13.39 -3.27 17.30
CA PRO A 37 -12.74 -2.65 16.17
C PRO A 37 -13.62 -1.52 15.66
N SER A 38 -13.10 -0.30 15.75
CA SER A 38 -13.77 0.87 15.19
C SER A 38 -13.42 1.09 13.71
N TYR A 39 -12.58 0.22 13.12
CA TYR A 39 -12.18 0.31 11.72
C TYR A 39 -12.84 -0.79 10.89
N TYR A 40 -13.33 -0.39 9.73
CA TYR A 40 -14.01 -1.26 8.76
C TYR A 40 -13.34 -1.10 7.40
N LEU A 41 -13.28 -2.19 6.64
CA LEU A 41 -12.78 -2.21 5.26
C LEU A 41 -13.97 -2.32 4.33
N TYR A 42 -14.08 -1.37 3.41
CA TYR A 42 -15.06 -1.45 2.34
C TYR A 42 -14.38 -1.89 1.04
N THR A 43 -15.13 -2.65 0.25
CA THR A 43 -14.78 -3.00 -1.13
C THR A 43 -15.59 -2.16 -2.10
N THR A 44 -14.99 -1.86 -3.24
CA THR A 44 -15.66 -1.22 -4.37
C THR A 44 -15.68 -2.17 -5.57
N ASP A 45 -16.75 -2.10 -6.35
CA ASP A 45 -16.84 -2.76 -7.64
C ASP A 45 -16.64 -1.73 -8.75
N ALA A 46 -15.84 -2.09 -9.76
CA ALA A 46 -15.44 -1.18 -10.82
C ALA A 46 -16.12 -1.61 -12.13
N GLU A 47 -17.04 -0.76 -12.61
CA GLU A 47 -17.66 -0.93 -13.92
C GLU A 47 -16.87 -0.16 -14.97
N GLU A 48 -16.22 -0.89 -15.88
CA GLU A 48 -15.54 -0.32 -17.03
C GLU A 48 -16.50 -0.23 -18.22
N THR A 49 -16.64 0.96 -18.79
CA THR A 49 -17.40 1.20 -20.01
C THR A 49 -16.45 1.58 -21.15
N ASP A 50 -16.36 0.73 -22.16
CA ASP A 50 -15.74 1.04 -23.45
C ASP A 50 -16.76 1.75 -24.35
N HIS A 51 -16.49 2.99 -24.71
CA HIS A 51 -17.43 3.82 -25.45
C HIS A 51 -17.37 3.51 -26.94
N VAL A 52 -18.53 3.28 -27.54
CA VAL A 52 -18.65 3.21 -28.99
C VAL A 52 -18.45 4.63 -29.56
N ILE A 53 -17.42 4.78 -30.38
CA ILE A 53 -17.03 6.07 -30.95
C ILE A 53 -17.72 6.27 -32.31
N ASP A 54 -18.53 7.31 -32.41
CA ASP A 54 -19.16 7.76 -33.65
C ASP A 54 -18.17 8.50 -34.57
N GLU A 55 -18.59 8.77 -35.82
CA GLU A 55 -17.77 9.54 -36.77
C GLU A 55 -17.40 10.93 -36.21
N PRO A 56 -16.13 11.34 -36.31
CA PRO A 56 -15.70 12.66 -35.83
C PRO A 56 -16.29 13.79 -36.64
N THR A 57 -16.46 14.93 -35.99
CA THR A 57 -16.62 16.20 -36.69
C THR A 57 -15.26 16.66 -37.22
N ARG A 58 -15.14 16.78 -38.55
CA ARG A 58 -13.95 17.30 -39.23
C ARG A 58 -14.02 18.81 -39.43
N ILE A 59 -13.01 19.52 -38.96
CA ILE A 59 -12.85 20.96 -39.18
C ILE A 59 -11.49 21.23 -39.80
N TYR A 60 -11.44 21.65 -41.06
CA TYR A 60 -10.21 22.09 -41.71
C TYR A 60 -10.09 23.60 -41.67
N GLN A 61 -8.92 24.09 -41.24
CA GLN A 61 -8.63 25.51 -41.12
C GLN A 61 -7.50 25.90 -42.07
N GLU A 62 -7.85 26.58 -43.16
CA GLU A 62 -6.91 27.00 -44.21
C GLU A 62 -5.81 27.94 -43.68
N SER A 63 -6.14 28.84 -42.75
CA SER A 63 -5.19 29.85 -42.23
C SER A 63 -4.00 29.24 -41.50
N SER A 64 -4.21 28.11 -40.82
CA SER A 64 -3.18 27.37 -40.07
C SER A 64 -2.74 26.10 -40.77
N ASN A 65 -3.38 25.74 -41.89
CA ASN A 65 -3.21 24.47 -42.59
C ASN A 65 -3.29 23.26 -41.64
N THR A 66 -4.37 23.21 -40.84
CA THR A 66 -4.58 22.16 -39.84
C THR A 66 -5.98 21.56 -39.95
N THR A 67 -6.10 20.25 -39.80
CA THR A 67 -7.37 19.54 -39.62
C THR A 67 -7.57 19.20 -38.15
N THR A 68 -8.73 19.53 -37.59
CA THR A 68 -9.15 19.14 -36.24
C THR A 68 -10.26 18.10 -36.36
N TRP A 69 -10.08 16.97 -35.70
CA TRP A 69 -11.08 15.93 -35.51
C TRP A 69 -11.63 16.08 -34.10
N ALA A 70 -12.95 16.18 -33.94
CA ALA A 70 -13.60 16.33 -32.66
C ALA A 70 -14.66 15.25 -32.41
N TRP A 71 -14.62 14.65 -31.23
CA TRP A 71 -15.62 13.73 -30.71
C TRP A 71 -16.17 14.28 -29.41
N ASP A 72 -17.48 14.17 -29.22
CA ASP A 72 -18.16 14.51 -27.96
C ASP A 72 -18.81 13.23 -27.43
N VAL A 73 -18.23 12.64 -26.39
CA VAL A 73 -18.67 11.35 -25.82
C VAL A 73 -19.37 11.58 -24.49
N PRO A 74 -20.66 11.23 -24.34
CA PRO A 74 -21.35 11.32 -23.07
C PRO A 74 -20.94 10.16 -22.15
N ALA A 75 -20.32 10.46 -21.01
CA ALA A 75 -20.04 9.46 -19.97
C ALA A 75 -21.08 9.48 -18.84
N ASN A 76 -21.18 8.38 -18.09
CA ASN A 76 -21.94 8.34 -16.85
C ASN A 76 -21.18 9.10 -15.76
N GLY A 77 -21.73 10.23 -15.28
CA GLY A 77 -21.11 11.03 -14.23
C GLY A 77 -21.22 10.43 -12.82
N SER A 78 -22.11 9.46 -12.61
CA SER A 78 -22.36 8.85 -11.30
C SER A 78 -21.20 7.95 -10.90
N ASN A 79 -20.47 8.35 -9.86
CA ASN A 79 -19.25 7.73 -9.38
C ASN A 79 -18.15 7.52 -10.43
N LEU A 80 -18.09 8.41 -11.43
CA LEU A 80 -16.99 8.39 -12.41
C LEU A 80 -15.68 8.65 -11.69
N THR A 81 -14.69 7.76 -11.84
CA THR A 81 -13.37 7.87 -11.20
C THR A 81 -12.27 8.04 -12.23
N TRP A 82 -12.26 7.22 -13.29
CA TRP A 82 -11.23 7.22 -14.33
C TRP A 82 -11.78 7.54 -15.71
N VAL A 83 -10.94 8.24 -16.47
CA VAL A 83 -11.09 8.46 -17.91
C VAL A 83 -9.77 8.07 -18.56
N TYR A 84 -9.84 7.14 -19.52
CA TYR A 84 -8.72 6.57 -20.21
C TYR A 84 -8.91 6.76 -21.71
N LEU A 85 -8.05 7.58 -22.33
CA LEU A 85 -8.05 7.84 -23.77
C LEU A 85 -6.80 7.24 -24.40
N VAL A 86 -7.00 6.48 -25.48
CA VAL A 86 -5.96 6.07 -26.40
C VAL A 86 -6.28 6.63 -27.78
N ALA A 87 -5.28 7.19 -28.45
CA ALA A 87 -5.37 7.61 -29.83
C ALA A 87 -4.26 6.96 -30.65
N SER A 88 -4.61 6.40 -31.80
CA SER A 88 -3.75 5.69 -32.75
C SER A 88 -3.90 6.22 -34.17
N ASP A 89 -3.03 5.77 -35.08
CA ASP A 89 -2.99 6.23 -36.48
C ASP A 89 -2.86 7.75 -36.63
N LEU A 90 -2.10 8.35 -35.70
CA LEU A 90 -1.84 9.77 -35.62
C LEU A 90 -0.79 10.21 -36.64
N SER A 91 -0.95 11.39 -37.24
CA SER A 91 0.11 12.00 -38.04
C SER A 91 1.27 12.54 -37.19
N ASP A 92 2.45 12.69 -37.79
CA ASP A 92 3.58 13.40 -37.20
C ASP A 92 3.20 14.82 -36.74
N ASN A 93 3.69 15.21 -35.56
CA ASN A 93 3.39 16.51 -34.92
C ASN A 93 1.90 16.76 -34.66
N SER A 94 1.10 15.71 -34.49
CA SER A 94 -0.29 15.84 -34.07
C SER A 94 -0.40 16.18 -32.59
N LYS A 95 -1.51 16.83 -32.21
CA LYS A 95 -1.83 17.15 -30.81
C LYS A 95 -3.13 16.48 -30.43
N VAL A 96 -3.08 15.68 -29.37
CA VAL A 96 -4.26 15.03 -28.78
C VAL A 96 -4.68 15.81 -27.55
N ARG A 97 -5.96 16.17 -27.47
CA ARG A 97 -6.56 16.90 -26.36
C ARG A 97 -7.73 16.13 -25.77
N LEU A 98 -7.70 15.97 -24.46
CA LEU A 98 -8.80 15.47 -23.66
C LEU A 98 -9.42 16.65 -22.90
N ILE A 99 -10.69 16.94 -23.17
CA ILE A 99 -11.39 18.12 -22.67
C ILE A 99 -12.62 17.68 -21.88
N ASN A 100 -12.76 18.22 -20.68
CA ASN A 100 -13.98 18.11 -19.89
C ASN A 100 -14.19 19.41 -19.09
N ALA A 101 -15.39 19.97 -19.14
CA ALA A 101 -15.65 21.28 -18.54
C ALA A 101 -15.67 21.27 -17.00
N ALA A 102 -15.94 20.13 -16.35
CA ALA A 102 -15.83 19.99 -14.89
C ALA A 102 -14.37 19.93 -14.40
N GLY A 103 -13.45 19.63 -15.33
CA GLY A 103 -12.02 19.51 -15.09
C GLY A 103 -11.63 18.13 -14.60
N LEU A 104 -10.51 17.63 -15.12
CA LEU A 104 -9.94 16.34 -14.76
C LEU A 104 -8.54 16.54 -14.18
N TYR A 105 -8.12 15.63 -13.32
CA TYR A 105 -6.76 15.53 -12.81
C TYR A 105 -5.95 14.62 -13.72
N SER A 106 -4.89 15.12 -14.34
CA SER A 106 -4.00 14.28 -15.15
C SER A 106 -2.54 14.57 -14.84
N HIS A 107 -1.69 13.60 -15.16
CA HIS A 107 -0.25 13.74 -15.19
C HIS A 107 0.33 12.68 -16.15
N ARG A 108 1.50 12.95 -16.74
CA ARG A 108 2.15 12.01 -17.67
C ARG A 108 2.44 10.64 -17.05
N LEU A 109 2.70 10.59 -15.75
CA LEU A 109 3.02 9.35 -15.02
C LEU A 109 1.79 8.65 -14.42
N LEU A 110 0.59 9.22 -14.59
CA LEU A 110 -0.62 8.62 -14.02
C LEU A 110 -0.92 7.29 -14.72
N GLY A 111 -1.05 6.20 -13.96
CA GLY A 111 -1.34 4.86 -14.50
C GLY A 111 -0.16 4.19 -15.23
N ILE A 112 1.06 4.70 -15.06
CA ILE A 112 2.28 4.09 -15.60
C ILE A 112 3.06 3.47 -14.45
N GLU A 113 3.46 2.20 -14.62
CA GLU A 113 4.43 1.58 -13.72
C GLU A 113 5.79 2.26 -13.89
N SER A 114 6.21 3.01 -12.87
CA SER A 114 7.51 3.67 -12.81
C SER A 114 8.12 3.51 -11.43
N ASP A 115 9.44 3.46 -11.41
CA ASP A 115 10.31 3.54 -10.24
C ASP A 115 10.33 4.93 -9.58
N GLN A 116 9.71 5.93 -10.20
CA GLN A 116 9.58 7.28 -9.67
C GLN A 116 8.44 7.34 -8.63
N ALA A 117 8.71 7.99 -7.50
CA ALA A 117 7.68 8.32 -6.52
C ALA A 117 6.68 9.31 -7.14
N PHE A 118 5.51 8.80 -7.51
CA PHE A 118 4.42 9.58 -8.10
C PHE A 118 3.18 9.56 -7.20
N SER A 119 2.65 10.75 -6.89
CA SER A 119 1.39 10.91 -6.15
C SER A 119 0.49 11.90 -6.87
N CYS A 120 -0.66 11.43 -7.33
CA CYS A 120 -1.61 12.29 -8.02
C CYS A 120 -2.18 13.41 -7.13
N ALA A 121 -2.23 13.20 -5.80
CA ALA A 121 -2.67 14.23 -4.87
C ALA A 121 -1.77 15.48 -4.86
N GLU A 122 -0.48 15.32 -5.21
CA GLU A 122 0.49 16.43 -5.23
C GLU A 122 0.86 16.88 -6.64
N GLN A 123 0.93 15.93 -7.59
CA GLN A 123 1.51 16.18 -8.92
C GLN A 123 0.48 16.23 -10.05
N CYS A 124 -0.74 15.70 -9.87
CA CYS A 124 -1.75 15.85 -10.89
C CYS A 124 -2.30 17.27 -10.90
N GLN A 125 -2.50 17.80 -12.11
CA GLN A 125 -3.07 19.12 -12.29
C GLN A 125 -4.54 18.99 -12.67
N LYS A 126 -5.41 19.73 -11.98
CA LYS A 126 -6.82 19.84 -12.37
C LYS A 126 -6.96 20.87 -13.48
N ASN A 127 -7.16 20.41 -14.71
CA ASN A 127 -7.40 21.28 -15.85
C ASN A 127 -8.65 20.80 -16.62
N SER A 128 -9.29 21.73 -17.31
CA SER A 128 -10.37 21.41 -18.25
C SER A 128 -9.85 20.77 -19.54
N THR A 129 -8.58 20.99 -19.87
CA THR A 129 -7.94 20.52 -21.10
C THR A 129 -6.58 19.94 -20.76
N HIS A 130 -6.38 18.69 -21.18
CA HIS A 130 -5.10 17.98 -21.09
C HIS A 130 -4.61 17.71 -22.49
N GLU A 131 -3.36 18.06 -22.78
CA GLU A 131 -2.80 17.93 -24.12
C GLU A 131 -1.49 17.16 -24.14
N VAL A 132 -1.31 16.34 -25.19
CA VAL A 132 -0.08 15.60 -25.45
C VAL A 132 0.23 15.68 -26.95
N ASN A 133 1.49 15.96 -27.27
CA ASN A 133 1.96 15.95 -28.66
C ASN A 133 2.38 14.53 -29.05
N SER A 134 2.05 14.09 -30.26
CA SER A 134 2.52 12.85 -30.86
C SER A 134 3.48 13.12 -32.02
N ASN A 135 4.46 12.23 -32.15
CA ASN A 135 5.37 12.16 -33.30
C ASN A 135 5.01 10.97 -34.21
N GLY A 136 3.71 10.71 -34.42
CA GLY A 136 3.22 9.61 -35.25
C GLY A 136 3.01 8.28 -34.50
N GLU A 137 3.27 8.26 -33.19
CA GLU A 137 3.03 7.09 -32.33
C GLU A 137 1.68 7.18 -31.63
N SER A 138 1.17 6.04 -31.15
CA SER A 138 -0.02 6.03 -30.30
C SER A 138 0.21 6.80 -29.00
N VAL A 139 -0.76 7.60 -28.60
CA VAL A 139 -0.72 8.42 -27.38
C VAL A 139 -1.79 7.94 -26.40
N ARG A 140 -1.45 8.00 -25.10
CA ARG A 140 -2.38 7.71 -24.02
C ARG A 140 -2.51 8.90 -23.09
N ILE A 141 -3.73 9.21 -22.68
CA ILE A 141 -4.04 10.21 -21.66
C ILE A 141 -4.89 9.54 -20.60
N ASN A 142 -4.34 9.47 -19.39
CA ASN A 142 -5.02 8.97 -18.21
C ASN A 142 -5.44 10.17 -17.37
N ALA A 143 -6.69 10.18 -16.91
CA ALA A 143 -7.21 11.26 -16.09
C ALA A 143 -8.19 10.76 -15.03
N LEU A 144 -8.25 11.48 -13.91
CA LEU A 144 -9.14 11.21 -12.79
C LEU A 144 -10.15 12.34 -12.61
N THR A 145 -11.34 12.03 -12.14
CA THR A 145 -12.32 13.07 -11.76
C THR A 145 -12.03 13.67 -10.38
N SER A 146 -11.29 12.96 -9.53
CA SER A 146 -10.83 13.38 -8.20
C SER A 146 -9.52 12.70 -7.84
N TYR A 147 -8.63 13.40 -7.13
CA TYR A 147 -7.41 12.80 -6.58
C TYR A 147 -7.68 11.94 -5.35
N ASP A 148 -8.85 12.05 -4.71
CA ASP A 148 -9.17 11.34 -3.46
C ASP A 148 -9.11 9.82 -3.67
N PRO A 149 -8.17 9.10 -3.01
CA PRO A 149 -8.06 7.66 -3.15
C PRO A 149 -9.22 6.91 -2.52
N ALA A 150 -9.95 7.47 -1.54
CA ALA A 150 -11.06 6.77 -0.89
C ALA A 150 -12.18 6.37 -1.87
N ARG A 151 -12.22 7.03 -3.02
CA ARG A 151 -13.21 6.82 -4.08
C ARG A 151 -12.94 5.62 -4.98
N ARG A 152 -11.79 4.97 -4.85
CA ARG A 152 -11.34 3.94 -5.79
C ARG A 152 -10.50 2.89 -5.08
N ASN A 153 -10.57 1.64 -5.56
CA ASN A 153 -9.71 0.55 -5.12
C ASN A 153 -9.75 0.28 -3.61
N ASN A 154 -10.96 0.09 -3.07
CA ASN A 154 -11.24 -0.25 -1.68
C ASN A 154 -10.72 0.80 -0.67
N GLY A 155 -11.08 0.65 0.59
CA GLY A 155 -10.55 1.55 1.61
C GLY A 155 -10.96 1.18 3.02
N THR A 156 -10.63 2.07 3.96
CA THR A 156 -10.94 1.93 5.37
C THR A 156 -11.74 3.12 5.87
N VAL A 157 -12.65 2.84 6.80
CA VAL A 157 -13.46 3.87 7.45
C VAL A 157 -13.59 3.60 8.94
N TYR A 158 -13.68 4.67 9.72
CA TYR A 158 -13.94 4.58 11.15
C TYR A 158 -15.43 4.71 11.45
N GLY A 159 -15.98 3.79 12.23
CA GLY A 159 -17.38 3.83 12.67
C GLY A 159 -17.61 3.17 14.02
N ASP A 160 -18.69 3.57 14.69
CA ASP A 160 -19.09 3.00 15.98
C ASP A 160 -19.67 1.59 15.83
N ASN A 161 -20.29 1.33 14.68
CA ASN A 161 -20.87 0.05 14.30
C ASN A 161 -20.89 -0.09 12.77
N ILE A 162 -21.21 -1.29 12.27
CA ILE A 162 -21.20 -1.58 10.83
C ILE A 162 -22.16 -0.69 10.03
N ALA A 163 -23.31 -0.30 10.61
CA ALA A 163 -24.27 0.54 9.91
C ALA A 163 -23.74 1.97 9.73
N ASP A 164 -23.17 2.57 10.79
CA ASP A 164 -22.49 3.88 10.73
C ASP A 164 -21.31 3.85 9.73
N ALA A 165 -20.49 2.80 9.78
CA ALA A 165 -19.39 2.62 8.86
C ALA A 165 -19.86 2.49 7.40
N THR A 166 -20.98 1.80 7.16
CA THR A 166 -21.56 1.64 5.81
C THR A 166 -21.98 3.00 5.24
N VAL A 167 -22.64 3.84 6.04
CA VAL A 167 -23.06 5.17 5.60
C VAL A 167 -21.84 6.01 5.22
N LYS A 168 -20.83 6.07 6.10
CA LYS A 168 -19.60 6.83 5.83
C LYS A 168 -18.83 6.31 4.62
N ALA A 169 -18.75 4.99 4.44
CA ALA A 169 -18.10 4.40 3.25
C ALA A 169 -18.81 4.82 1.96
N ARG A 170 -20.15 4.79 1.95
CA ARG A 170 -20.93 5.23 0.79
C ARG A 170 -20.75 6.72 0.51
N GLU A 171 -20.78 7.56 1.54
CA GLU A 171 -20.53 9.01 1.40
C GLU A 171 -19.14 9.32 0.84
N LEU A 172 -18.12 8.50 1.16
CA LEU A 172 -16.78 8.66 0.60
C LEU A 172 -16.71 8.32 -0.88
N ILE A 173 -17.46 7.30 -1.33
CA ILE A 173 -17.45 6.83 -2.73
C ILE A 173 -18.37 7.69 -3.61
N GLU A 174 -19.54 8.05 -3.07
CA GLU A 174 -20.60 8.76 -3.77
C GLU A 174 -20.11 10.11 -4.30
N TYR A 175 -20.17 10.26 -5.61
CA TYR A 175 -19.73 11.47 -6.28
C TYR A 175 -20.36 11.59 -7.64
N ASN A 176 -20.87 12.77 -7.95
CA ASN A 176 -21.42 13.06 -9.26
C ASN A 176 -20.53 14.02 -10.03
N HIS A 177 -19.93 13.55 -11.13
CA HIS A 177 -19.11 14.38 -12.01
C HIS A 177 -19.98 15.08 -13.05
N VAL A 178 -20.14 16.40 -12.94
CA VAL A 178 -20.97 17.18 -13.87
C VAL A 178 -20.24 18.44 -14.36
N PRO A 179 -20.19 18.69 -15.69
CA PRO A 179 -20.68 17.83 -16.77
C PRO A 179 -19.81 16.58 -17.00
N SER A 180 -20.44 15.46 -17.39
CA SER A 180 -19.78 14.19 -17.69
C SER A 180 -19.46 13.98 -19.18
N THR A 181 -19.74 14.97 -20.03
CA THR A 181 -19.35 14.92 -21.45
C THR A 181 -17.84 15.08 -21.57
N ILE A 182 -17.21 14.16 -22.29
CA ILE A 182 -15.78 14.16 -22.58
C ILE A 182 -15.63 14.50 -24.05
N ARG A 183 -14.94 15.61 -24.32
CA ARG A 183 -14.62 16.05 -25.67
C ARG A 183 -13.19 15.69 -25.98
N ILE A 184 -12.97 15.04 -27.12
CA ILE A 184 -11.65 14.65 -27.60
C ILE A 184 -11.38 15.46 -28.86
N GLU A 185 -10.22 16.10 -28.93
CA GLU A 185 -9.78 16.79 -30.13
C GLU A 185 -8.42 16.29 -30.58
N ILE A 186 -8.29 15.93 -31.85
CA ILE A 186 -7.00 15.59 -32.47
C ILE A 186 -6.73 16.62 -33.57
N ILE A 187 -5.62 17.34 -33.42
CA ILE A 187 -5.20 18.39 -34.34
C ILE A 187 -4.01 17.89 -35.15
N GLU A 188 -4.17 17.81 -36.46
CA GLU A 188 -3.16 17.33 -37.41
C GLU A 188 -2.77 18.42 -38.42
N VAL A 189 -1.53 18.33 -38.92
CA VAL A 189 -1.02 19.26 -39.93
C VAL A 189 -1.43 18.80 -41.33
N GLY A 190 -1.86 19.74 -42.16
CA GLY A 190 -2.34 19.54 -43.52
C GLY A 190 -3.85 19.31 -43.60
N GLU A 191 -4.35 19.25 -44.83
CA GLU A 191 -5.72 18.84 -45.09
C GLU A 191 -5.82 17.31 -45.03
N ARG A 192 -6.35 16.77 -43.93
CA ARG A 192 -6.53 15.32 -43.73
C ARG A 192 -7.94 14.90 -44.11
N LEU A 193 -8.09 13.75 -44.77
CA LEU A 193 -9.39 13.19 -45.16
C LEU A 193 -9.76 11.94 -44.39
N THR A 194 -8.77 11.28 -43.78
CA THR A 194 -8.93 10.08 -42.96
C THR A 194 -8.79 10.46 -41.49
N SER A 195 -9.75 10.06 -40.67
CA SER A 195 -9.68 10.27 -39.22
C SER A 195 -8.73 9.27 -38.56
N PRO A 196 -8.05 9.67 -37.47
CA PRO A 196 -7.35 8.74 -36.60
C PRO A 196 -8.33 7.89 -35.80
N ASP A 197 -7.83 6.80 -35.21
CA ASP A 197 -8.61 5.90 -34.36
C ASP A 197 -8.49 6.31 -32.89
N ILE A 198 -9.60 6.23 -32.15
CA ILE A 198 -9.62 6.54 -30.72
C ILE A 198 -10.37 5.46 -29.94
N THR A 199 -9.91 5.21 -28.72
CA THR A 199 -10.60 4.38 -27.74
C THR A 199 -10.74 5.18 -26.46
N LEU A 200 -11.97 5.27 -25.95
CA LEU A 200 -12.26 5.94 -24.69
C LEU A 200 -12.90 4.94 -23.73
N ILE A 201 -12.23 4.72 -22.60
CA ILE A 201 -12.75 3.88 -21.51
C ILE A 201 -13.00 4.79 -20.30
N THR A 202 -14.15 4.61 -19.67
CA THR A 202 -14.47 5.26 -18.40
C THR A 202 -14.72 4.22 -17.33
N VAL A 203 -14.33 4.52 -16.09
CA VAL A 203 -14.56 3.62 -14.95
C VAL A 203 -15.42 4.31 -13.91
N ASN A 204 -16.49 3.63 -13.52
CA ASN A 204 -17.41 4.03 -12.48
C ASN A 204 -17.26 3.05 -11.31
N GLU A 205 -17.04 3.58 -10.10
CA GLU A 205 -16.83 2.76 -8.91
C GLU A 205 -18.07 2.80 -8.01
N GLU A 206 -18.53 1.64 -7.56
CA GLU A 206 -19.68 1.53 -6.65
C GLU A 206 -19.30 0.83 -5.35
N PHE A 207 -20.00 1.16 -4.28
CA PHE A 207 -19.88 0.43 -3.02
C PHE A 207 -20.37 -1.02 -3.19
N ASP A 208 -19.54 -1.98 -2.80
CA ASP A 208 -19.89 -3.41 -2.84
C ASP A 208 -20.19 -3.95 -1.43
N THR A 209 -19.16 -4.20 -0.63
CA THR A 209 -19.31 -4.74 0.73
C THR A 209 -18.51 -3.97 1.76
N ILE A 210 -18.82 -4.21 3.04
CA ILE A 210 -18.03 -3.71 4.16
C ILE A 210 -17.89 -4.78 5.24
N ALA A 211 -16.68 -4.93 5.76
CA ALA A 211 -16.34 -5.88 6.79
C ALA A 211 -15.56 -5.20 7.91
N VAL A 212 -15.68 -5.76 9.11
CA VAL A 212 -14.88 -5.35 10.25
C VAL A 212 -13.40 -5.64 9.94
N PHE A 213 -12.51 -4.68 10.24
CA PHE A 213 -11.09 -4.98 10.24
C PHE A 213 -10.78 -6.02 11.32
N SER A 214 -10.48 -7.24 10.90
CA SER A 214 -10.03 -8.29 11.80
C SER A 214 -8.57 -8.61 11.53
N VAL A 215 -7.76 -8.48 12.57
CA VAL A 215 -6.41 -9.03 12.58
C VAL A 215 -6.49 -10.51 12.92
N ASP A 216 -5.80 -11.37 12.19
CA ASP A 216 -5.66 -12.78 12.56
C ASP A 216 -4.79 -12.90 13.83
N ALA A 217 -5.45 -12.84 14.98
CA ALA A 217 -4.81 -12.89 16.29
C ALA A 217 -3.96 -14.15 16.48
N GLY A 218 -4.28 -15.27 15.81
CA GLY A 218 -3.50 -16.50 15.89
C GLY A 218 -2.14 -16.35 15.23
N THR A 219 -2.13 -15.87 13.98
CA THR A 219 -0.89 -15.67 13.22
C THR A 219 -0.05 -14.55 13.81
N GLU A 220 -0.66 -13.42 14.18
CA GLU A 220 0.07 -12.32 14.83
C GLU A 220 0.66 -12.73 16.19
N PHE A 221 -0.06 -13.53 16.97
CA PHE A 221 0.47 -14.08 18.22
C PHE A 221 1.66 -15.01 17.98
N LEU A 222 1.62 -15.86 16.95
CA LEU A 222 2.74 -16.73 16.59
C LEU A 222 3.98 -15.92 16.20
N TRP A 223 3.82 -14.85 15.41
CA TRP A 223 4.93 -13.95 15.05
C TRP A 223 5.47 -13.20 16.26
N ALA A 224 4.61 -12.68 17.13
CA ALA A 224 5.01 -12.04 18.38
C ALA A 224 5.75 -13.01 19.32
N LEU A 225 5.26 -14.24 19.46
CA LEU A 225 5.90 -15.29 20.27
C LEU A 225 7.27 -15.66 19.69
N ALA A 226 7.38 -15.82 18.38
CA ALA A 226 8.64 -16.11 17.70
C ALA A 226 9.67 -15.00 17.93
N ALA A 227 9.25 -13.72 17.83
CA ALA A 227 10.10 -12.57 18.11
C ALA A 227 10.60 -12.56 19.56
N VAL A 228 9.70 -12.82 20.54
CA VAL A 228 10.05 -12.88 21.97
C VAL A 228 11.04 -14.02 22.24
N ILE A 229 10.77 -15.23 21.73
CA ILE A 229 11.69 -16.38 21.87
C ILE A 229 13.05 -16.05 21.22
N GLY A 230 13.06 -15.38 20.07
CA GLY A 230 14.28 -14.92 19.40
C GLY A 230 15.11 -13.98 20.27
N CYS A 231 14.49 -12.93 20.80
CA CYS A 231 15.15 -11.97 21.69
C CYS A 231 15.69 -12.64 22.96
N PHE A 232 14.89 -13.48 23.61
CA PHE A 232 15.33 -14.20 24.81
C PHE A 232 16.45 -15.19 24.49
N SER A 233 16.38 -15.91 23.38
CA SER A 233 17.41 -16.85 22.95
C SER A 233 18.75 -16.13 22.71
N MET A 234 18.71 -14.96 22.08
CA MET A 234 19.90 -14.16 21.81
C MET A 234 20.63 -13.71 23.10
N VAL A 235 19.89 -13.45 24.18
CA VAL A 235 20.46 -13.05 25.48
C VAL A 235 20.83 -14.27 26.35
N LEU A 236 19.98 -15.28 26.39
CA LEU A 236 20.12 -16.42 27.29
C LEU A 236 21.14 -17.45 26.82
N ILE A 237 21.26 -17.72 25.51
CA ILE A 237 22.18 -18.75 25.00
C ILE A 237 23.65 -18.39 25.34
N PRO A 238 24.16 -17.17 25.09
CA PRO A 238 25.51 -16.79 25.50
C PRO A 238 25.67 -16.80 27.03
N SER A 239 24.65 -16.37 27.77
CA SER A 239 24.70 -16.32 29.24
C SER A 239 24.79 -17.71 29.86
N PHE A 240 23.98 -18.65 29.38
CA PHE A 240 23.98 -20.04 29.86
C PHE A 240 25.23 -20.81 29.44
N THR A 241 25.71 -20.62 28.21
CA THR A 241 26.96 -21.27 27.77
C THR A 241 28.15 -20.87 28.63
N VAL A 242 28.29 -19.58 28.96
CA VAL A 242 29.33 -19.10 29.91
C VAL A 242 29.12 -19.69 31.31
N TYR A 243 27.88 -19.69 31.82
CA TYR A 243 27.56 -20.25 33.13
C TYR A 243 27.92 -21.74 33.24
N PHE A 244 27.51 -22.55 32.27
CA PHE A 244 27.78 -23.99 32.26
C PHE A 244 29.27 -24.29 32.06
N ALA A 245 29.97 -23.52 31.22
CA ALA A 245 31.42 -23.64 31.07
C ALA A 245 32.15 -23.34 32.38
N ALA A 246 31.72 -22.30 33.11
CA ALA A 246 32.29 -21.96 34.42
C ALA A 246 32.04 -23.06 35.46
N LYS A 247 30.81 -23.59 35.53
CA LYS A 247 30.43 -24.70 36.43
C LYS A 247 31.20 -25.98 36.14
N ALA A 248 31.38 -26.32 34.86
CA ALA A 248 32.13 -27.49 34.44
C ALA A 248 33.62 -27.36 34.80
N LYS A 249 34.20 -26.16 34.62
CA LYS A 249 35.57 -25.85 35.04
C LYS A 249 35.73 -25.96 36.55
N GLU A 250 34.82 -25.37 37.33
CA GLU A 250 34.82 -25.45 38.79
C GLU A 250 34.78 -26.91 39.28
N LYS A 251 33.92 -27.75 38.67
CA LYS A 251 33.86 -29.18 39.01
C LYS A 251 35.16 -29.92 38.68
N LYS A 252 35.78 -29.63 37.53
CA LYS A 252 37.06 -30.23 37.12
C LYS A 252 38.21 -29.79 38.02
N ASP A 253 38.25 -28.53 38.40
CA ASP A 253 39.28 -27.98 39.28
C ASP A 253 39.15 -28.56 40.69
N ARG A 254 37.92 -28.76 41.19
CA ARG A 254 37.67 -29.43 42.48
C ARG A 254 38.17 -30.88 42.50
N VAL A 255 37.89 -31.67 41.46
CA VAL A 255 38.37 -33.06 41.35
C VAL A 255 39.90 -33.13 41.24
N LYS A 256 40.55 -32.15 40.60
CA LYS A 256 42.02 -32.07 40.57
C LYS A 256 42.60 -31.77 41.95
N LEU A 257 42.01 -30.84 42.69
CA LEU A 257 42.39 -30.52 44.07
C LEU A 257 42.27 -31.75 44.97
N GLU A 258 41.13 -32.46 44.93
CA GLU A 258 40.91 -33.69 45.71
C GLU A 258 41.98 -34.77 45.37
N LYS A 259 42.35 -34.94 44.09
CA LYS A 259 43.43 -35.86 43.70
C LYS A 259 44.82 -35.41 44.17
N SER A 260 45.12 -34.11 44.09
CA SER A 260 46.40 -33.58 44.56
C SER A 260 46.54 -33.68 46.07
N GLU A 261 45.47 -33.44 46.83
CA GLU A 261 45.43 -33.66 48.28
C GLU A 261 45.67 -35.14 48.63
N GLN A 262 45.02 -36.07 47.92
CA GLN A 262 45.25 -37.51 48.10
C GLN A 262 46.71 -37.92 47.82
N GLN A 263 47.32 -37.39 46.76
CA GLN A 263 48.74 -37.66 46.44
C GLN A 263 49.71 -37.10 47.49
N VAL A 264 49.41 -35.93 48.06
CA VAL A 264 50.21 -35.35 49.15
C VAL A 264 50.10 -36.20 50.42
N VAL A 265 48.89 -36.67 50.75
CA VAL A 265 48.69 -37.58 51.89
C VAL A 265 49.43 -38.90 51.70
N GLU A 266 49.31 -39.55 50.53
CA GLU A 266 50.03 -40.80 50.22
C GLU A 266 51.56 -40.65 50.23
N SER A 267 52.08 -39.47 49.88
CA SER A 267 53.53 -39.20 49.90
C SER A 267 54.06 -38.88 51.29
N LEU A 268 53.22 -38.32 52.18
CA LEU A 268 53.55 -38.14 53.59
C LEU A 268 53.49 -39.45 54.39
N GLU A 269 52.63 -40.39 54.01
CA GLU A 269 52.55 -41.73 54.66
C GLU A 269 53.68 -42.69 54.25
N LYS A 270 54.40 -42.40 53.16
CA LYS A 270 55.53 -43.21 52.65
C LYS A 270 56.92 -42.66 53.00
N SER A 271 56.99 -41.54 53.72
CA SER A 271 58.22 -40.97 54.28
C SER A 271 58.37 -41.31 55.76
#